data_AF-A0A364V4R3-F1
#
_entry.id   AF-A0A364V4R3-F1
#
_cell.length_a   1.000
_cell.length_b   1.000
_cell.length_c   1.000
_cell.angle_alpha   90.00
_cell.angle_beta   90.00
_cell.angle_gamma   90.00
#
_symmetry.space_group_name_H-M   'P 1'
#
loop_
_entity.id
_entity.type
_entity.pdbx_description
1 polymer ?
#
loop_
_entity_poly.entity_id
_entity_poly.type
_entity_poly.pdbx_seq_one_letter_code
_entity_poly.pdbx_strand_id
1 'polypeptide(L)'
;MHSEQSVASAIADTDQAPRTLVTLWCVGAEATDRNPRAILDAEPQADRGFARKYLAQLNPRWPLTHIGDFDMSRSAPPSESEFYIGAYPGLSVIQVVLPGLLRLTDMPEQLRSVAPAADIYATCSVPPGYEAPSVGQLDPLADDYTGLAGFAHFRDGEVRRAFSATRERVYEDIGLPEPSESPFWAGNTEASGIQLPFIPAELARAALAAWLGVDPAAGDVPVPVTAFAVDGRPEAKSDTRAPSRPGRGTSSDAPPQPAAVYDDYARTPTRGDASRDSNREIARDIAVSAGRGVLSGARAGARGLQNLAHRIGAEVRKQARKSGR
;
A
#
# COMPACT_ATOMS: atom_id res chain seq x y z
N MET A 1 14.20 -35.04 5.70
CA MET A 1 12.99 -34.90 4.87
C MET A 1 12.04 -34.00 5.63
N HIS A 2 12.19 -32.68 5.48
CA HIS A 2 11.34 -31.70 6.13
C HIS A 2 10.35 -31.14 5.12
N SER A 3 9.10 -31.17 5.53
CA SER A 3 7.90 -30.89 4.75
C SER A 3 7.91 -29.46 4.19
N GLU A 4 7.89 -29.36 2.87
CA GLU A 4 7.37 -28.19 2.17
C GLU A 4 5.86 -28.14 2.42
N GLN A 5 5.46 -27.48 3.51
CA GLN A 5 4.07 -27.07 3.69
C GLN A 5 3.82 -25.88 2.77
N SER A 6 3.38 -26.21 1.56
CA SER A 6 2.89 -25.27 0.56
C SER A 6 1.77 -24.41 1.16
N VAL A 7 1.84 -23.10 0.91
CA VAL A 7 0.79 -22.10 1.20
C VAL A 7 -0.59 -22.53 0.68
N ALA A 8 -0.64 -23.48 -0.27
CA ALA A 8 -1.85 -24.01 -0.85
C ALA A 8 -2.55 -25.16 -0.07
N SER A 9 -1.96 -25.73 0.99
CA SER A 9 -2.51 -26.96 1.61
C SER A 9 -3.34 -26.76 2.88
N ALA A 10 -3.67 -25.52 3.26
CA ALA A 10 -4.47 -25.21 4.46
C ALA A 10 -5.98 -25.05 4.17
N ILE A 11 -6.51 -25.73 3.13
CA ILE A 11 -7.88 -25.51 2.63
C ILE A 11 -8.88 -26.57 3.16
N ALA A 12 -8.90 -26.78 4.48
CA ALA A 12 -9.88 -27.67 5.11
C ALA A 12 -10.32 -27.16 6.49
N ASP A 13 -10.64 -25.87 6.58
CA ASP A 13 -11.74 -25.26 7.39
C ASP A 13 -11.82 -23.73 7.11
N THR A 14 -11.68 -23.34 5.83
CA THR A 14 -11.22 -21.99 5.45
C THR A 14 -12.32 -20.93 5.44
N ASP A 15 -13.60 -21.32 5.44
CA ASP A 15 -14.71 -20.37 5.28
C ASP A 15 -14.94 -19.51 6.54
N GLN A 16 -14.40 -19.95 7.68
CA GLN A 16 -14.55 -19.31 8.98
C GLN A 16 -13.27 -18.58 9.45
N ALA A 17 -12.18 -18.65 8.66
CA ALA A 17 -10.92 -17.99 8.95
C ALA A 17 -10.98 -16.51 8.50
N PRO A 18 -10.40 -15.56 9.26
CA PRO A 18 -10.38 -14.17 8.84
C PRO A 18 -9.52 -14.01 7.58
N ARG A 19 -9.96 -13.14 6.68
CA ARG A 19 -9.18 -12.77 5.49
C ARG A 19 -8.42 -11.49 5.83
N THR A 20 -7.17 -11.68 6.26
CA THR A 20 -6.39 -10.60 6.85
C THR A 20 -5.60 -9.87 5.77
N LEU A 21 -5.93 -8.60 5.54
CA LEU A 21 -5.12 -7.71 4.72
C LEU A 21 -3.82 -7.41 5.45
N VAL A 22 -2.69 -7.68 4.81
CA VAL A 22 -1.35 -7.37 5.30
C VAL A 22 -0.68 -6.38 4.38
N THR A 23 -0.09 -5.34 4.96
CA THR A 23 0.77 -4.39 4.25
C THR A 23 2.16 -4.42 4.86
N LEU A 24 3.18 -4.68 4.04
CA LEU A 24 4.59 -4.73 4.41
C LEU A 24 5.31 -3.54 3.81
N TRP A 25 6.11 -2.86 4.63
CA TRP A 25 7.00 -1.79 4.23
C TRP A 25 8.43 -2.25 4.49
N CYS A 26 9.11 -2.67 3.43
CA CYS A 26 10.50 -3.13 3.46
C CYS A 26 11.42 -1.94 3.24
N VAL A 27 12.13 -1.54 4.28
CA VAL A 27 13.05 -0.40 4.29
C VAL A 27 14.47 -0.91 4.18
N GLY A 28 15.14 -0.59 3.07
CA GLY A 28 16.54 -0.94 2.86
C GLY A 28 17.48 -0.16 3.78
N ALA A 29 18.67 -0.70 4.04
CA ALA A 29 19.65 -0.08 4.93
C ALA A 29 20.00 1.38 4.53
N GLU A 30 20.06 1.67 3.23
CA GLU A 30 20.31 3.03 2.72
C GLU A 30 19.12 4.00 2.90
N ALA A 31 17.93 3.47 3.17
CA ALA A 31 16.71 4.24 3.40
C ALA A 31 16.45 4.50 4.89
N THR A 32 17.01 3.69 5.79
CA THR A 32 16.95 3.92 7.23
C THR A 32 17.48 5.31 7.59
N ASP A 33 18.51 5.80 6.91
CA ASP A 33 19.03 7.16 7.08
C ASP A 33 18.22 8.24 6.32
N ARG A 34 17.50 7.87 5.26
CA ARG A 34 16.81 8.83 4.36
C ARG A 34 15.39 9.18 4.78
N ASN A 35 14.81 8.49 5.77
CA ASN A 35 13.40 8.60 6.18
C ASN A 35 12.43 8.15 5.06
N PRO A 36 11.63 7.07 5.25
CA PRO A 36 10.69 6.57 4.24
C PRO A 36 9.78 7.65 3.64
N ARG A 37 9.36 8.63 4.45
CA ARG A 37 8.60 9.79 3.99
C ARG A 37 9.27 10.53 2.84
N ALA A 38 10.58 10.78 2.92
CA ALA A 38 11.29 11.56 1.89
C ALA A 38 11.33 10.83 0.54
N ILE A 39 11.30 9.49 0.55
CA ILE A 39 11.22 8.69 -0.68
C ILE A 39 9.85 8.85 -1.32
N LEU A 40 8.78 8.83 -0.52
CA LEU A 40 7.42 8.98 -1.02
C LEU A 40 7.12 10.42 -1.47
N ASP A 41 7.62 11.43 -0.75
CA ASP A 41 7.52 12.85 -1.10
C ASP A 41 8.22 13.18 -2.44
N ALA A 42 9.15 12.32 -2.90
CA ALA A 42 9.78 12.44 -4.21
C ALA A 42 8.91 11.93 -5.38
N GLU A 43 7.66 11.56 -5.10
CA GLU A 43 6.67 11.04 -6.07
C GLU A 43 7.26 9.93 -6.97
N PRO A 44 7.72 8.82 -6.37
CA PRO A 44 8.37 7.76 -7.12
C PRO A 44 7.36 7.07 -8.05
N GLN A 45 7.86 6.30 -9.01
CA GLN A 45 7.01 5.46 -9.87
C GLN A 45 7.13 4.01 -9.42
N ALA A 46 6.03 3.26 -9.51
CA ALA A 46 6.04 1.83 -9.25
C ALA A 46 6.93 1.11 -10.28
N ASP A 47 7.77 0.18 -9.81
CA ASP A 47 8.58 -0.68 -10.69
C ASP A 47 7.87 -2.02 -10.95
N ARG A 48 7.20 -2.12 -12.10
CA ARG A 48 6.53 -3.35 -12.57
C ARG A 48 7.50 -4.53 -12.72
N GLY A 49 8.75 -4.28 -13.13
CA GLY A 49 9.77 -5.31 -13.29
C GLY A 49 10.17 -5.90 -11.94
N PHE A 50 10.34 -5.05 -10.92
CA PHE A 50 10.55 -5.48 -9.54
C PHE A 50 9.37 -6.30 -9.03
N ALA A 51 8.14 -5.81 -9.15
CA ALA A 51 6.95 -6.51 -8.69
C ALA A 51 6.83 -7.92 -9.31
N ARG A 52 7.05 -8.03 -10.62
CA ARG A 52 7.07 -9.32 -11.31
C ARG A 52 8.18 -10.25 -10.79
N LYS A 53 9.38 -9.72 -10.57
CA LYS A 53 10.51 -10.49 -10.05
C LYS A 53 10.27 -10.96 -8.62
N TYR A 54 9.70 -10.09 -7.77
CA TYR A 54 9.32 -10.42 -6.40
C TYR A 54 8.36 -11.62 -6.39
N LEU A 55 7.29 -11.57 -7.19
CA LEU A 55 6.31 -12.65 -7.27
C LEU A 55 6.90 -13.95 -7.84
N ALA A 56 7.76 -13.85 -8.85
CA ALA A 56 8.45 -15.01 -9.41
C ALA A 56 9.42 -15.68 -8.42
N GLN A 57 10.01 -14.91 -7.50
CA GLN A 57 10.84 -15.46 -6.41
C GLN A 57 10.00 -16.05 -5.28
N LEU A 58 8.86 -15.40 -4.96
CA LEU A 58 7.93 -15.86 -3.94
C LEU A 58 7.30 -17.22 -4.32
N ASN A 59 6.86 -17.35 -5.57
CA ASN A 59 6.41 -18.63 -6.11
C ASN A 59 6.60 -18.67 -7.65
N PRO A 60 7.62 -19.41 -8.15
CA PRO A 60 7.90 -19.51 -9.58
C PRO A 60 6.78 -20.15 -10.43
N ARG A 61 5.80 -20.80 -9.78
CA ARG A 61 4.72 -21.53 -10.47
C ARG A 61 3.47 -20.67 -10.69
N TRP A 62 3.40 -19.48 -10.11
CA TRP A 62 2.24 -18.63 -10.27
C TRP A 62 2.14 -18.05 -11.68
N PRO A 63 0.98 -18.16 -12.34
CA PRO A 63 0.70 -17.35 -13.52
C PRO A 63 0.55 -15.89 -13.08
N LEU A 64 1.36 -14.99 -13.65
CA LEU A 64 1.34 -13.57 -13.29
C LEU A 64 0.56 -12.77 -14.32
N THR A 65 -0.59 -12.23 -13.91
CA THR A 65 -1.43 -11.37 -14.74
C THR A 65 -1.39 -9.96 -14.17
N HIS A 66 -0.94 -8.98 -14.96
CA HIS A 66 -0.99 -7.58 -14.53
C HIS A 66 -2.43 -7.07 -14.51
N ILE A 67 -2.78 -6.33 -13.47
CA ILE A 67 -4.13 -5.76 -13.28
C ILE A 67 -4.11 -4.28 -13.62
N GLY A 68 -3.05 -3.57 -13.22
CA GLY A 68 -2.90 -2.13 -13.42
C GLY A 68 -1.87 -1.51 -12.50
N ASP A 69 -1.61 -0.23 -12.72
CA ASP A 69 -0.76 0.60 -11.88
C ASP A 69 -1.60 1.75 -11.32
N PHE A 70 -1.57 1.95 -10.00
CA PHE A 70 -2.43 2.92 -9.32
C PHE A 70 -1.87 3.30 -7.93
N ASP A 71 -2.49 4.29 -7.28
CA ASP A 71 -2.15 4.69 -5.91
C ASP A 71 -2.88 3.79 -4.90
N MET A 72 -2.12 3.03 -4.10
CA MET A 72 -2.64 2.10 -3.09
C MET A 72 -3.52 2.81 -2.06
N SER A 73 -3.23 4.07 -1.72
CA SER A 73 -4.00 4.82 -0.71
C SER A 73 -5.42 5.19 -1.18
N ARG A 74 -5.68 5.09 -2.50
CA ARG A 74 -6.94 5.50 -3.16
C ARG A 74 -7.67 4.34 -3.85
N SER A 75 -7.17 3.12 -3.69
CA SER A 75 -7.71 1.92 -4.33
C SER A 75 -8.34 0.98 -3.32
N ALA A 76 -9.24 0.12 -3.81
CA ALA A 76 -9.76 -1.00 -3.03
C ALA A 76 -8.63 -1.98 -2.70
N PRO A 77 -8.65 -2.63 -1.51
CA PRO A 77 -7.64 -3.62 -1.14
C PRO A 77 -7.60 -4.80 -2.13
N PRO A 78 -6.48 -5.53 -2.22
CA PRO A 78 -6.38 -6.72 -3.06
C PRO A 78 -7.35 -7.81 -2.59
N SER A 79 -7.80 -8.65 -3.52
CA SER A 79 -8.38 -9.95 -3.20
C SER A 79 -7.31 -10.99 -2.83
N GLU A 80 -7.73 -12.20 -2.45
CA GLU A 80 -6.83 -13.27 -1.96
C GLU A 80 -5.78 -13.74 -2.98
N SER A 81 -6.06 -13.57 -4.27
CA SER A 81 -5.15 -13.93 -5.35
C SER A 81 -4.48 -12.70 -5.96
N GLU A 82 -4.50 -11.55 -5.28
CA GLU A 82 -3.92 -10.31 -5.77
C GLU A 82 -2.81 -9.79 -4.86
N PHE A 83 -1.80 -9.21 -5.49
CA PHE A 83 -0.68 -8.56 -4.83
C PHE A 83 -0.54 -7.16 -5.39
N TYR A 84 -0.46 -6.17 -4.51
CA TYR A 84 -0.09 -4.81 -4.89
C TYR A 84 1.33 -4.55 -4.40
N ILE A 85 2.23 -4.20 -5.31
CA ILE A 85 3.64 -4.04 -5.01
C ILE A 85 4.12 -2.70 -5.54
N GLY A 86 4.60 -1.83 -4.65
CA GLY A 86 5.34 -0.63 -4.98
C GLY A 86 6.82 -0.86 -4.66
N ALA A 87 7.70 -0.42 -5.54
CA ALA A 87 9.14 -0.55 -5.31
C ALA A 87 9.85 0.70 -5.79
N TYR A 88 10.59 1.29 -4.87
CA TYR A 88 11.29 2.55 -5.03
C TYR A 88 12.72 2.37 -4.50
N PRO A 89 13.66 3.26 -4.86
CA PRO A 89 15.01 3.20 -4.32
C PRO A 89 15.04 3.19 -2.78
N GLY A 90 15.38 2.04 -2.20
CA GLY A 90 15.49 1.85 -0.75
C GLY A 90 14.17 1.57 -0.01
N LEU A 91 13.01 1.56 -0.68
CA LEU A 91 11.72 1.27 -0.05
C LEU A 91 10.87 0.41 -0.98
N SER A 92 10.33 -0.69 -0.50
CA SER A 92 9.25 -1.41 -1.19
C SER A 92 8.06 -1.62 -0.29
N VAL A 93 6.87 -1.58 -0.87
CA VAL A 93 5.59 -1.85 -0.20
C VAL A 93 4.93 -3.05 -0.87
N ILE A 94 4.44 -3.99 -0.07
CA ILE A 94 3.72 -5.17 -0.53
C ILE A 94 2.40 -5.26 0.23
N GLN A 95 1.28 -5.32 -0.49
CA GLN A 95 -0.04 -5.53 0.09
C GLN A 95 -0.67 -6.81 -0.47
N VAL A 96 -1.18 -7.65 0.42
CA VAL A 96 -1.73 -9.00 0.12
C VAL A 96 -2.77 -9.38 1.17
N VAL A 97 -3.72 -10.25 0.82
CA VAL A 97 -4.63 -10.88 1.79
C VAL A 97 -4.13 -12.28 2.15
N LEU A 98 -4.01 -12.56 3.46
CA LEU A 98 -3.57 -13.83 4.02
C LEU A 98 -4.71 -14.46 4.84
N PRO A 99 -5.37 -15.52 4.33
CA PRO A 99 -6.40 -16.24 5.07
C PRO A 99 -5.87 -16.85 6.38
N GLY A 100 -6.61 -16.68 7.46
CA GLY A 100 -6.32 -17.24 8.78
C GLY A 100 -5.22 -16.55 9.57
N LEU A 101 -4.61 -15.49 9.05
CA LEU A 101 -3.51 -14.82 9.76
C LEU A 101 -4.04 -13.96 10.92
N LEU A 102 -3.72 -14.38 12.16
CA LEU A 102 -4.04 -13.63 13.38
C LEU A 102 -2.82 -12.90 13.97
N ARG A 103 -1.62 -13.40 13.69
CA ARG A 103 -0.35 -12.90 14.23
C ARG A 103 0.60 -12.59 13.08
N LEU A 104 1.15 -11.39 13.04
CA LEU A 104 2.13 -10.97 12.03
C LEU A 104 3.44 -11.77 12.14
N THR A 105 3.78 -12.29 13.33
CA THR A 105 4.94 -13.18 13.47
C THR A 105 4.77 -14.55 12.82
N ASP A 106 3.53 -14.98 12.58
CA ASP A 106 3.23 -16.26 11.89
C ASP A 106 3.21 -16.12 10.36
N MET A 107 3.36 -14.89 9.85
CA MET A 107 3.34 -14.63 8.42
C MET A 107 4.47 -15.42 7.71
N PRO A 108 4.20 -16.00 6.52
CA PRO A 108 5.21 -16.74 5.75
C PRO A 108 6.52 -15.97 5.63
N GLU A 109 7.63 -16.62 6.01
CA GLU A 109 8.97 -16.01 6.02
C GLU A 109 9.36 -15.46 4.64
N GLN A 110 8.93 -16.12 3.56
CA GLN A 110 9.20 -15.72 2.19
C GLN A 110 8.70 -14.30 1.89
N LEU A 111 7.59 -13.87 2.49
CA LEU A 111 7.09 -12.49 2.33
C LEU A 111 8.02 -11.45 2.96
N ARG A 112 8.82 -11.85 3.96
CA ARG A 112 9.80 -10.99 4.63
C ARG A 112 11.20 -11.09 4.04
N SER A 113 11.52 -12.18 3.33
CA SER A 113 12.89 -12.46 2.88
C SER A 113 13.18 -12.13 1.41
N VAL A 114 12.16 -11.98 0.56
CA VAL A 114 12.35 -11.74 -0.88
C VAL A 114 12.92 -10.34 -1.15
N ALA A 115 12.39 -9.31 -0.48
CA ALA A 115 12.91 -7.96 -0.58
C ALA A 115 14.02 -7.74 0.47
N PRO A 116 15.24 -7.36 0.09
CA PRO A 116 16.29 -7.07 1.06
C PRO A 116 15.94 -5.81 1.85
N ALA A 117 15.80 -5.96 3.17
CA ALA A 117 15.40 -4.90 4.08
C ALA A 117 16.19 -4.98 5.39
N ALA A 118 16.57 -3.82 5.93
CA ALA A 118 17.09 -3.72 7.29
C ALA A 118 15.94 -3.71 8.30
N ASP A 119 14.88 -2.97 7.97
CA ASP A 119 13.65 -2.87 8.76
C ASP A 119 12.45 -3.27 7.90
N ILE A 120 11.53 -4.07 8.47
CA ILE A 120 10.23 -4.37 7.89
C ILE A 120 9.16 -3.93 8.87
N TYR A 121 8.33 -2.99 8.43
CA TYR A 121 7.14 -2.57 9.17
C TYR A 121 5.92 -3.23 8.53
N ALA A 122 5.22 -4.04 9.30
CA ALA A 122 4.04 -4.74 8.86
C ALA A 122 2.81 -4.20 9.59
N THR A 123 1.68 -4.12 8.90
CA THR A 123 0.36 -3.95 9.51
C THR A 123 -0.59 -5.02 9.00
N CYS A 124 -1.50 -5.47 9.85
CA CYS A 124 -2.60 -6.33 9.48
C CYS A 124 -3.95 -5.72 9.87
N SER A 125 -4.99 -6.05 9.12
CA SER A 125 -6.38 -5.75 9.47
C SER A 125 -7.35 -6.65 8.71
N VAL A 126 -8.54 -6.91 9.24
CA VAL A 126 -9.63 -7.48 8.44
C VAL A 126 -10.37 -6.33 7.74
N PRO A 127 -10.32 -6.23 6.39
CA PRO A 127 -11.02 -5.17 5.67
C PRO A 127 -12.55 -5.36 5.70
N PRO A 128 -13.33 -4.29 5.54
CA PRO A 128 -14.79 -4.41 5.46
C PRO A 128 -15.24 -5.34 4.33
N GLY A 129 -16.24 -6.18 4.59
CA GLY A 129 -16.76 -7.17 3.64
C GLY A 129 -15.96 -8.48 3.56
N TYR A 130 -14.87 -8.56 4.32
CA TYR A 130 -14.05 -9.76 4.51
C TYR A 130 -14.20 -10.35 5.92
N GLU A 131 -15.17 -9.85 6.69
CA GLU A 131 -15.52 -10.44 7.98
C GLU A 131 -16.03 -11.87 7.74
N ALA A 132 -15.55 -12.82 8.54
CA ALA A 132 -16.18 -14.13 8.57
C ALA A 132 -17.67 -13.92 8.94
N PRO A 133 -18.62 -14.57 8.25
CA PRO A 133 -20.02 -14.43 8.59
C PRO A 133 -20.17 -14.76 10.08
N SER A 134 -20.61 -13.79 10.89
CA SER A 134 -20.95 -14.06 12.29
C SER A 134 -21.89 -15.25 12.27
N VAL A 135 -21.48 -16.37 12.85
CA VAL A 135 -22.33 -17.55 13.04
C VAL A 135 -23.35 -17.13 14.09
N GLY A 136 -24.36 -16.38 13.65
CA GLY A 136 -25.18 -15.55 14.52
C GLY A 136 -25.70 -16.36 15.68
N GLN A 137 -25.37 -15.96 16.91
CA GLN A 137 -25.86 -16.48 18.19
C GLN A 137 -25.85 -18.02 18.42
N LEU A 138 -25.49 -18.82 17.43
CA LEU A 138 -25.61 -20.28 17.41
C LEU A 138 -24.33 -20.97 17.87
N ASP A 139 -23.19 -20.29 17.75
CA ASP A 139 -21.95 -20.72 18.39
C ASP A 139 -21.31 -19.55 19.16
N PRO A 140 -21.53 -19.44 20.47
CA PRO A 140 -20.89 -18.43 21.32
C PRO A 140 -19.36 -18.64 21.44
N LEU A 141 -18.80 -19.69 20.83
CA LEU A 141 -17.35 -19.94 20.75
C LEU A 141 -16.77 -19.58 19.37
N ALA A 142 -17.58 -19.15 18.39
CA ALA A 142 -17.06 -18.67 17.12
C ALA A 142 -16.34 -17.32 17.36
N ASP A 143 -15.03 -17.30 17.15
CA ASP A 143 -14.21 -16.10 17.30
C ASP A 143 -14.70 -15.01 16.31
N ASP A 144 -15.13 -13.86 16.84
CA ASP A 144 -15.39 -12.66 16.04
C ASP A 144 -14.07 -11.95 15.77
N TYR A 145 -13.65 -11.97 14.50
CA TYR A 145 -12.44 -11.31 14.05
C TYR A 145 -12.69 -9.87 13.57
N THR A 146 -13.92 -9.36 13.74
CA THR A 146 -14.26 -7.97 13.42
C THR A 146 -13.38 -7.03 14.22
N GLY A 147 -12.71 -6.11 13.52
CA GLY A 147 -11.79 -5.17 14.14
C GLY A 147 -10.45 -5.76 14.56
N LEU A 148 -10.11 -6.99 14.12
CA LEU A 148 -8.74 -7.49 14.17
C LEU A 148 -7.83 -6.52 13.43
N ALA A 149 -6.80 -6.04 14.12
CA ALA A 149 -5.72 -5.30 13.52
C ALA A 149 -4.43 -5.44 14.34
N GLY A 150 -3.31 -5.17 13.69
CA GLY A 150 -2.01 -5.31 14.31
C GLY A 150 -0.89 -4.66 13.52
N PHE A 151 0.27 -4.60 14.16
CA PHE A 151 1.50 -4.05 13.61
C PHE A 151 2.69 -4.87 14.10
N ALA A 152 3.75 -4.92 13.29
CA ALA A 152 5.00 -5.55 13.67
C ALA A 152 6.20 -4.83 13.04
N HIS A 153 7.28 -4.73 13.80
CA HIS A 153 8.58 -4.26 13.37
C HIS A 153 9.55 -5.43 13.45
N PHE A 154 10.04 -5.85 12.29
CA PHE A 154 11.16 -6.76 12.17
C PHE A 154 12.41 -5.97 11.84
N ARG A 155 13.53 -6.28 12.49
CA ARG A 155 14.83 -5.69 12.19
C ARG A 155 15.88 -6.78 12.13
N ASP A 156 16.61 -6.84 11.02
CA ASP A 156 17.62 -7.87 10.76
C ASP A 156 17.06 -9.30 10.92
N GLY A 157 15.80 -9.51 10.52
CA GLY A 157 15.09 -10.79 10.62
C GLY A 157 14.48 -11.10 11.99
N GLU A 158 14.77 -10.32 13.02
CA GLU A 158 14.24 -10.50 14.38
C GLU A 158 13.04 -9.60 14.67
N VAL A 159 12.10 -10.08 15.47
CA VAL A 159 10.94 -9.28 15.93
C VAL A 159 11.40 -8.31 17.01
N ARG A 160 11.25 -7.01 16.78
CA ARG A 160 11.52 -5.95 17.78
C ARG A 160 10.27 -5.58 18.57
N ARG A 161 9.15 -5.47 17.85
CA ARG A 161 7.83 -5.15 18.38
C ARG A 161 6.78 -5.85 17.54
N ALA A 162 5.80 -6.50 18.14
CA ALA A 162 4.63 -7.00 17.42
C ALA A 162 3.40 -6.98 18.33
N PHE A 163 2.28 -6.52 17.81
CA PHE A 163 1.00 -6.51 18.51
C PHE A 163 -0.12 -6.76 17.51
N SER A 164 -0.99 -7.73 17.79
CA SER A 164 -2.20 -7.98 17.01
C SER A 164 -3.34 -8.33 17.96
N ALA A 165 -4.48 -7.68 17.77
CA ALA A 165 -5.63 -7.82 18.66
C ALA A 165 -6.94 -7.48 17.95
N THR A 166 -8.04 -8.07 18.41
CA THR A 166 -9.35 -7.41 18.35
C THR A 166 -9.49 -6.52 19.60
N ARG A 167 -10.58 -5.76 19.73
CA ARG A 167 -10.78 -4.98 20.96
C ARG A 167 -10.93 -5.87 22.20
N GLU A 168 -11.31 -7.13 22.06
CA GLU A 168 -11.60 -8.03 23.19
C GLU A 168 -10.54 -9.10 23.42
N ARG A 169 -9.66 -9.32 22.44
CA ARG A 169 -8.67 -10.39 22.48
C ARG A 169 -7.34 -9.94 21.90
N VAL A 170 -6.28 -10.14 22.68
CA VAL A 170 -4.89 -9.98 22.22
C VAL A 170 -4.38 -11.33 21.72
N TYR A 171 -3.87 -11.38 20.49
CA TYR A 171 -3.30 -12.58 19.86
C TYR A 171 -1.78 -12.62 19.98
N GLU A 172 -1.13 -11.46 19.94
CA GLU A 172 0.30 -11.32 20.21
C GLU A 172 0.57 -9.95 20.85
N ASP A 173 1.55 -9.91 21.74
CA ASP A 173 2.15 -8.70 22.29
C ASP A 173 3.61 -9.01 22.64
N ILE A 174 4.51 -8.66 21.73
CA ILE A 174 5.94 -8.98 21.78
C ILE A 174 6.73 -7.68 21.75
N GLY A 175 7.79 -7.62 22.56
CA GLY A 175 8.62 -6.44 22.71
C GLY A 175 8.07 -5.43 23.72
N LEU A 176 8.76 -4.31 23.88
CA LEU A 176 8.32 -3.22 24.76
C LEU A 176 7.52 -2.20 23.95
N PRO A 177 6.42 -1.65 24.49
CA PRO A 177 5.69 -0.57 23.83
C PRO A 177 6.57 0.63 23.51
N GLU A 178 6.39 1.17 22.32
CA GLU A 178 7.10 2.37 21.85
C GLU A 178 6.37 3.66 22.25
N PRO A 179 7.05 4.84 22.23
CA PRO A 179 6.45 6.11 22.63
C PRO A 179 5.16 6.48 21.88
N SER A 180 5.04 6.08 20.62
CA SER A 180 3.85 6.28 19.78
C SER A 180 2.60 5.56 20.31
N GLU A 181 2.78 4.52 21.12
CA GLU A 181 1.70 3.73 21.69
C GLU A 181 1.16 4.30 23.00
N SER A 182 1.95 5.14 23.68
CA SER A 182 1.62 5.66 25.01
C SER A 182 0.22 6.27 25.13
N PRO A 183 -0.30 7.07 24.16
CA PRO A 183 -1.64 7.62 24.24
C PRO A 183 -2.77 6.58 24.29
N PHE A 184 -2.53 5.40 23.73
CA PHE A 184 -3.49 4.30 23.68
C PHE A 184 -3.48 3.52 25.00
N TRP A 185 -2.30 3.20 25.52
CA TRP A 185 -2.14 2.53 26.82
C TRP A 185 -2.59 3.37 28.01
N ALA A 186 -2.62 4.71 27.87
CA ALA A 186 -3.18 5.60 28.87
C ALA A 186 -4.71 5.45 29.06
N GLY A 187 -5.38 4.78 28.11
CA GLY A 187 -6.78 4.39 28.21
C GLY A 187 -7.79 5.52 28.02
N ASN A 188 -7.53 6.38 27.04
CA ASN A 188 -8.37 7.53 26.74
C ASN A 188 -9.63 7.18 25.91
N THR A 189 -9.73 5.98 25.36
CA THR A 189 -10.92 5.52 24.63
C THR A 189 -11.84 4.75 25.58
N GLU A 190 -13.14 5.10 25.58
CA GLU A 190 -14.14 4.38 26.38
C GLU A 190 -14.14 2.88 26.09
N ALA A 191 -14.05 2.05 27.12
CA ALA A 191 -14.06 0.60 27.01
C ALA A 191 -15.01 -0.01 28.04
N SER A 192 -15.55 -1.19 27.71
CA SER A 192 -16.44 -1.93 28.59
C SER A 192 -15.94 -3.38 28.77
N GLY A 193 -16.16 -3.94 29.95
CA GLY A 193 -15.78 -5.33 30.24
C GLY A 193 -14.28 -5.58 30.05
N ILE A 194 -13.96 -6.50 29.13
CA ILE A 194 -12.59 -6.92 28.80
C ILE A 194 -11.97 -6.15 27.63
N GLN A 195 -12.67 -5.13 27.11
CA GLN A 195 -12.21 -4.39 25.94
C GLN A 195 -10.90 -3.64 26.24
N LEU A 196 -9.98 -3.68 25.28
CA LEU A 196 -8.84 -2.79 25.21
C LEU A 196 -9.31 -1.34 25.23
N PRO A 197 -8.58 -0.45 25.92
CA PRO A 197 -8.98 0.94 26.07
C PRO A 197 -8.54 1.79 24.87
N PHE A 198 -8.54 1.18 23.68
CA PHE A 198 -8.22 1.75 22.37
C PHE A 198 -8.73 0.83 21.24
N ILE A 199 -8.80 1.36 20.02
CA ILE A 199 -9.10 0.58 18.81
C ILE A 199 -7.78 0.04 18.23
N PRO A 200 -7.60 -1.29 18.08
CA PRO A 200 -6.34 -1.86 17.58
C PRO A 200 -5.87 -1.29 16.25
N ALA A 201 -6.79 -1.01 15.32
CA ALA A 201 -6.46 -0.42 14.01
C ALA A 201 -5.88 1.00 14.14
N GLU A 202 -6.34 1.79 15.12
CA GLU A 202 -5.80 3.13 15.36
C GLU A 202 -4.39 3.08 15.96
N LEU A 203 -4.14 2.12 16.86
CA LEU A 203 -2.81 1.86 17.41
C LEU A 203 -1.84 1.41 16.31
N ALA A 204 -2.25 0.45 15.46
CA ALA A 204 -1.44 -0.03 14.34
C ALA A 204 -1.08 1.10 13.36
N ARG A 205 -2.04 1.97 13.03
CA ARG A 205 -1.82 3.15 12.19
C ARG A 205 -0.84 4.14 12.84
N ALA A 206 -0.95 4.38 14.15
CA ALA A 206 -0.06 5.27 14.86
C ALA A 206 1.38 4.74 14.95
N ALA A 207 1.55 3.44 15.18
CA ALA A 207 2.85 2.78 15.15
C ALA A 207 3.49 2.90 13.76
N LEU A 208 2.74 2.55 12.70
CA LEU A 208 3.23 2.67 11.32
C LEU A 208 3.61 4.12 10.97
N ALA A 209 2.78 5.09 11.33
CA ALA A 209 3.05 6.50 11.06
C ALA A 209 4.31 7.00 11.79
N ALA A 210 4.57 6.51 13.01
CA ALA A 210 5.77 6.84 13.75
C ALA A 210 7.03 6.28 13.07
N TRP A 211 6.96 5.07 12.52
CA TRP A 211 8.09 4.44 11.83
C TRP A 211 8.36 5.03 10.44
N LEU A 212 7.30 5.30 9.66
CA LEU A 212 7.44 5.84 8.31
C LEU A 212 7.62 7.36 8.28
N GLY A 213 7.28 8.06 9.36
CA GLY A 213 7.22 9.53 9.42
C GLY A 213 6.02 10.15 8.68
N VAL A 214 5.14 9.31 8.12
CA VAL A 214 3.92 9.68 7.39
C VAL A 214 2.86 8.63 7.64
N ASP A 215 1.59 9.02 7.66
CA ASP A 215 0.46 8.10 7.69
C ASP A 215 -0.01 7.79 6.25
N PRO A 216 0.25 6.58 5.71
CA PRO A 216 -0.17 6.23 4.36
C PRO A 216 -1.70 6.18 4.20
N ALA A 217 -2.45 5.96 5.28
CA ALA A 217 -3.91 5.88 5.25
C ALA A 217 -4.58 7.26 5.23
N ALA A 218 -3.85 8.34 5.57
CA ALA A 218 -4.36 9.70 5.48
C ALA A 218 -4.56 10.16 4.02
N GLY A 219 -3.88 9.52 3.06
CA GLY A 219 -3.95 9.88 1.64
C GLY A 219 -3.22 11.17 1.27
N ASP A 220 -2.42 11.71 2.20
CA ASP A 220 -1.62 12.92 2.02
C ASP A 220 -0.44 12.72 1.07
N VAL A 221 0.09 11.49 0.99
CA VAL A 221 1.23 11.14 0.14
C VAL A 221 0.86 9.92 -0.73
N PRO A 222 1.00 10.00 -2.07
CA PRO A 222 0.69 8.90 -2.96
C PRO A 222 1.60 7.69 -2.70
N VAL A 223 1.04 6.49 -2.83
CA VAL A 223 1.80 5.23 -2.75
C VAL A 223 1.56 4.43 -4.04
N PRO A 224 2.29 4.74 -5.13
CA PRO A 224 2.10 4.08 -6.40
C PRO A 224 2.52 2.60 -6.39
N VAL A 225 1.61 1.72 -6.74
CA VAL A 225 1.81 0.27 -6.76
C VAL A 225 1.45 -0.30 -8.14
N THR A 226 2.10 -1.42 -8.46
CA THR A 226 1.73 -2.30 -9.56
C THR A 226 0.97 -3.50 -9.01
N ALA A 227 -0.21 -3.77 -9.55
CA ALA A 227 -1.07 -4.87 -9.14
C ALA A 227 -0.96 -6.07 -10.06
N PHE A 228 -0.89 -7.27 -9.46
CA PHE A 228 -0.88 -8.55 -10.17
C PHE A 228 -1.87 -9.53 -9.55
N ALA A 229 -2.55 -10.30 -10.39
CA ALA A 229 -3.27 -11.51 -10.00
C ALA A 229 -2.37 -12.75 -10.19
N VAL A 230 -2.50 -13.74 -9.31
CA VAL A 230 -1.72 -14.98 -9.31
C VAL A 230 -2.55 -16.25 -9.60
N ASP A 231 -3.83 -16.09 -9.96
CA ASP A 231 -4.79 -17.19 -10.19
C ASP A 231 -4.98 -17.57 -11.66
N GLY A 232 -4.28 -16.91 -12.58
CA GLY A 232 -4.31 -17.23 -14.00
C GLY A 232 -5.51 -16.65 -14.75
N ARG A 233 -6.24 -15.69 -14.14
CA ARG A 233 -7.25 -14.92 -14.87
C ARG A 233 -6.61 -14.17 -16.06
N PRO A 234 -7.35 -13.91 -17.15
CA PRO A 234 -6.84 -13.15 -18.30
C PRO A 234 -6.45 -11.73 -17.94
N GLU A 235 -5.42 -11.18 -18.61
CA GLU A 235 -5.06 -9.76 -18.48
C GLU A 235 -6.21 -8.88 -18.95
N ALA A 236 -6.53 -7.86 -18.16
CA ALA A 236 -7.48 -6.85 -18.57
C ALA A 236 -6.87 -6.14 -19.79
N LYS A 237 -7.60 -6.09 -20.91
CA LYS A 237 -7.15 -5.34 -22.09
C LYS A 237 -7.08 -3.86 -21.69
N SER A 238 -5.88 -3.37 -21.42
CA SER A 238 -5.65 -1.94 -21.25
C SER A 238 -5.92 -1.27 -22.59
N ASP A 239 -6.95 -0.44 -22.65
CA ASP A 239 -7.33 0.32 -23.83
C ASP A 239 -6.34 1.49 -24.01
N THR A 240 -5.06 1.16 -24.23
CA THR A 240 -4.06 2.14 -24.64
C THR A 240 -4.35 2.46 -26.10
N ARG A 241 -5.39 3.26 -26.34
CA ARG A 241 -5.65 3.84 -27.64
C ARG A 241 -4.45 4.72 -27.98
N ALA A 242 -3.54 4.19 -28.77
CA ALA A 242 -2.50 4.97 -29.41
C ALA A 242 -3.18 6.20 -30.05
N PRO A 243 -2.65 7.43 -29.84
CA PRO A 243 -3.25 8.61 -30.43
C PRO A 243 -3.28 8.41 -31.94
N SER A 244 -4.48 8.21 -32.49
CA SER A 244 -4.69 8.05 -33.92
C SER A 244 -4.26 9.36 -34.57
N ARG A 245 -3.05 9.39 -35.16
CA ARG A 245 -2.60 10.51 -35.99
C ARG A 245 -3.60 10.61 -37.15
N PRO A 246 -4.28 11.76 -37.36
CA PRO A 246 -5.15 11.91 -38.49
C PRO A 246 -4.27 12.04 -39.73
N GLY A 247 -4.21 11.02 -40.57
CA GLY A 247 -3.33 11.03 -41.73
C GLY A 247 -3.72 10.05 -42.81
N ARG A 248 -4.67 10.50 -43.64
CA ARG A 248 -4.65 10.42 -45.12
C ARG A 248 -4.59 9.03 -45.74
N GLY A 249 -5.73 8.62 -46.31
CA GLY A 249 -5.86 7.39 -47.07
C GLY A 249 -4.99 7.37 -48.32
N THR A 250 -4.48 6.19 -48.63
CA THR A 250 -4.34 5.61 -49.98
C THR A 250 -4.18 4.10 -49.83
N SER A 251 -4.86 3.38 -50.71
CA SER A 251 -4.88 1.93 -50.93
C SER A 251 -3.50 1.30 -51.20
N SER A 252 -3.29 0.07 -50.71
CA SER A 252 -3.07 -1.18 -51.49
C SER A 252 -2.09 -2.15 -50.80
N ASP A 253 -2.59 -3.37 -50.56
CA ASP A 253 -1.95 -4.69 -50.69
C ASP A 253 -0.50 -4.91 -50.18
N ALA A 254 -0.37 -5.64 -49.06
CA ALA A 254 0.89 -6.27 -48.62
C ALA A 254 0.61 -7.56 -47.80
N PRO A 255 1.42 -8.62 -47.94
CA PRO A 255 1.14 -9.95 -47.37
C PRO A 255 1.39 -10.02 -45.84
N PRO A 256 0.81 -11.03 -45.15
CA PRO A 256 0.82 -11.08 -43.69
C PRO A 256 2.22 -11.40 -43.15
N GLN A 257 2.75 -10.50 -42.31
CA GLN A 257 3.95 -10.77 -41.52
C GLN A 257 3.58 -11.59 -40.27
N PRO A 258 4.44 -12.55 -39.85
CA PRO A 258 4.21 -13.33 -38.64
C PRO A 258 4.26 -12.45 -37.39
N ALA A 259 3.45 -12.81 -36.40
CA ALA A 259 3.28 -12.10 -35.15
C ALA A 259 4.63 -11.76 -34.50
N ALA A 260 4.92 -10.46 -34.43
CA ALA A 260 6.04 -9.92 -33.69
C ALA A 260 5.85 -10.28 -32.20
N VAL A 261 6.71 -11.18 -31.72
CA VAL A 261 6.94 -11.42 -30.30
C VAL A 261 7.35 -10.07 -29.69
N TYR A 262 6.54 -9.57 -28.77
CA TYR A 262 6.73 -8.28 -28.10
C TYR A 262 7.96 -8.37 -27.19
N ASP A 263 9.01 -7.64 -27.55
CA ASP A 263 10.22 -7.44 -26.73
C ASP A 263 10.17 -6.04 -26.13
N ASP A 264 9.73 -5.95 -24.87
CA ASP A 264 9.61 -4.70 -24.09
C ASP A 264 10.87 -4.43 -23.22
N TYR A 265 12.02 -4.99 -23.59
CA TYR A 265 13.30 -4.76 -22.91
C TYR A 265 14.30 -4.01 -23.79
N ALA A 266 13.97 -2.77 -24.20
CA ALA A 266 15.01 -1.87 -24.71
C ALA A 266 14.66 -0.38 -24.49
N ARG A 267 15.19 0.20 -23.41
CA ARG A 267 15.48 1.64 -23.38
C ARG A 267 16.74 1.86 -24.22
N THR A 268 16.60 2.39 -25.42
CA THR A 268 17.75 2.79 -26.25
C THR A 268 18.45 3.99 -25.60
N PRO A 269 19.75 3.90 -25.28
CA PRO A 269 20.52 5.08 -24.91
C PRO A 269 20.76 5.91 -26.17
N THR A 270 20.40 7.18 -26.14
CA THR A 270 20.78 8.17 -27.16
C THR A 270 22.30 8.29 -27.16
N ARG A 271 22.94 7.76 -28.22
CA ARG A 271 24.39 7.85 -28.44
C ARG A 271 24.69 8.86 -29.54
N GLY A 272 25.59 9.79 -29.23
CA GLY A 272 26.32 10.68 -30.14
C GLY A 272 25.75 12.10 -30.12
N ASP A 273 26.49 13.15 -29.77
CA ASP A 273 27.90 13.37 -30.10
C ASP A 273 28.57 14.31 -29.07
N ALA A 274 29.80 13.96 -28.70
CA ALA A 274 30.70 14.80 -27.93
C ALA A 274 31.88 15.15 -28.85
N SER A 275 31.80 16.32 -29.47
CA SER A 275 32.92 16.95 -30.16
C SER A 275 33.11 18.38 -29.65
N ARG A 276 34.35 18.57 -29.16
CA ARG A 276 35.00 19.73 -28.54
C ARG A 276 34.68 21.11 -29.13
N ASP A 277 34.55 22.06 -28.21
CA ASP A 277 35.12 23.42 -28.20
C ASP A 277 35.47 24.07 -29.54
N SER A 278 34.75 25.15 -29.88
CA SER A 278 35.30 26.52 -30.00
C SER A 278 34.27 27.46 -30.62
N ASN A 279 34.31 28.73 -30.20
CA ASN A 279 33.58 29.89 -30.73
C ASN A 279 32.24 30.22 -30.03
N ARG A 280 32.36 30.80 -28.83
CA ARG A 280 31.35 31.72 -28.29
C ARG A 280 31.78 33.14 -28.63
N GLU A 281 31.16 33.71 -29.66
CA GLU A 281 31.04 35.15 -29.81
C GLU A 281 29.61 35.49 -30.22
N ILE A 282 29.12 36.61 -29.69
CA ILE A 282 27.96 37.40 -30.14
C ILE A 282 26.58 36.79 -29.78
N ALA A 283 25.94 37.14 -28.66
CA ALA A 283 25.34 38.43 -28.24
C ALA A 283 24.00 38.77 -28.94
N ARG A 284 23.03 39.22 -28.08
CA ARG A 284 21.79 39.97 -28.40
C ARG A 284 20.68 39.12 -29.01
N ASP A 285 19.39 39.29 -28.73
CA ASP A 285 18.57 40.28 -28.03
C ASP A 285 17.26 39.54 -27.77
N ILE A 286 16.68 39.59 -26.56
CA ILE A 286 15.21 39.73 -26.42
C ILE A 286 14.96 40.61 -25.20
N ALA A 287 14.62 41.84 -25.51
CA ALA A 287 14.13 42.84 -24.58
C ALA A 287 12.60 42.86 -24.62
N VAL A 288 11.99 43.13 -23.45
CA VAL A 288 10.67 43.76 -23.24
C VAL A 288 9.46 42.86 -23.60
N SER A 289 8.46 42.63 -22.75
CA SER A 289 7.78 43.46 -21.74
C SER A 289 7.21 42.55 -20.63
N ALA A 290 7.40 42.84 -19.33
CA ALA A 290 6.59 43.78 -18.54
C ALA A 290 5.06 43.55 -18.71
N GLY A 291 4.26 43.28 -17.68
CA GLY A 291 4.53 43.20 -16.25
C GLY A 291 3.25 43.42 -15.45
N ARG A 292 3.39 43.23 -14.12
CA ARG A 292 2.57 43.74 -13.01
C ARG A 292 1.15 43.14 -12.87
N GLY A 293 0.68 42.79 -11.68
CA GLY A 293 1.18 42.90 -10.30
C GLY A 293 0.27 42.02 -9.41
N VAL A 294 0.34 41.97 -8.09
CA VAL A 294 0.94 42.82 -7.06
C VAL A 294 1.22 41.91 -5.86
N LEU A 295 2.40 42.10 -5.27
CA LEU A 295 2.77 41.63 -3.93
C LEU A 295 2.19 42.59 -2.88
N SER A 296 1.57 42.05 -1.83
CA SER A 296 1.63 42.53 -0.44
C SER A 296 0.77 41.57 0.41
N GLY A 297 1.12 41.11 1.60
CA GLY A 297 2.14 41.52 2.54
C GLY A 297 2.09 40.59 3.77
N ALA A 298 2.86 40.97 4.78
CA ALA A 298 3.39 40.17 5.87
C ALA A 298 2.39 39.65 6.93
N ARG A 299 2.80 38.53 7.56
CA ARG A 299 2.72 38.17 8.99
C ARG A 299 1.56 38.74 9.84
N ALA A 300 0.61 37.86 10.17
CA ALA A 300 -0.11 37.76 11.43
C ALA A 300 -0.68 36.33 11.46
N GLY A 301 -0.43 35.48 12.44
CA GLY A 301 -0.91 35.63 13.81
C GLY A 301 -1.86 34.46 14.07
N ALA A 302 -1.55 33.66 15.08
CA ALA A 302 -2.34 32.52 15.52
C ALA A 302 -3.82 32.90 15.77
N ARG A 303 -4.73 32.06 15.25
CA ARG A 303 -6.10 31.72 15.73
C ARG A 303 -6.93 31.25 14.54
N GLY A 304 -7.18 29.95 14.46
CA GLY A 304 -8.03 29.40 13.41
C GLY A 304 -8.16 27.88 13.43
N LEU A 305 -8.34 27.28 14.61
CA LEU A 305 -8.60 25.83 14.76
C LEU A 305 -9.90 25.52 15.51
N GLN A 306 -10.92 26.35 15.32
CA GLN A 306 -12.27 26.04 15.77
C GLN A 306 -13.21 26.38 14.62
N ASN A 307 -13.59 25.36 13.84
CA ASN A 307 -14.88 25.21 13.15
C ASN A 307 -14.81 24.19 12.00
N LEU A 308 -14.48 22.93 12.30
CA LEU A 308 -14.73 21.81 11.38
C LEU A 308 -15.42 20.62 12.07
N ALA A 309 -16.06 20.84 13.23
CA ALA A 309 -16.73 19.81 14.02
C ALA A 309 -18.28 19.80 13.90
N HIS A 310 -18.89 20.49 12.91
CA HIS A 310 -20.37 20.59 12.84
C HIS A 310 -21.02 20.20 11.51
N ARG A 311 -20.38 19.40 10.65
CA ARG A 311 -21.02 18.97 9.39
C ARG A 311 -21.29 17.48 9.19
N ILE A 312 -21.12 16.63 10.22
CA ILE A 312 -21.48 15.20 10.13
C ILE A 312 -22.63 14.82 11.09
N GLY A 313 -23.05 15.70 12.00
CA GLY A 313 -24.09 15.43 13.00
C GLY A 313 -25.55 15.77 12.62
N ALA A 314 -25.83 16.08 11.36
CA ALA A 314 -27.17 16.52 10.91
C ALA A 314 -27.96 15.42 10.14
N GLU A 315 -27.27 14.43 9.55
CA GLU A 315 -27.94 13.41 8.73
C GLU A 315 -28.44 12.21 9.55
N VAL A 316 -27.81 11.92 10.69
CA VAL A 316 -28.21 10.81 11.59
C VAL A 316 -29.49 11.14 12.38
N ARG A 317 -29.84 12.42 12.56
CA ARG A 317 -31.07 12.83 13.27
C ARG A 317 -32.34 12.83 12.41
N LYS A 318 -32.24 12.61 11.10
CA LYS A 318 -33.40 12.54 10.19
C LYS A 318 -33.91 11.11 9.96
N GLN A 319 -33.09 10.08 10.18
CA GLN A 319 -33.52 8.68 10.04
C GLN A 319 -34.16 8.09 11.30
N ALA A 320 -33.79 8.56 12.50
CA ALA A 320 -34.39 8.08 13.76
C ALA A 320 -35.84 8.55 14.02
N ARG A 321 -36.42 9.40 13.17
CA ARG A 321 -37.83 9.86 13.26
C ARG A 321 -38.78 9.15 12.29
N LYS A 322 -38.32 8.18 11.50
CA LYS A 322 -39.14 7.50 10.48
C LYS A 322 -39.38 6.00 10.69
N SER A 323 -38.88 5.39 11.77
CA SER A 323 -39.15 3.98 12.12
C SER A 323 -39.95 3.79 13.43
N GLY A 324 -40.59 4.85 13.93
CA GLY A 324 -41.45 4.79 15.11
C GLY A 324 -42.88 5.15 14.77
N ARG A 325 -43.56 4.34 13.95
CA ARG A 325 -45.03 4.29 13.87
C ARG A 325 -45.50 3.01 13.23
#